data_AF-A0A7S0EWW1-F1
#
_entry.id   AF-A0A7S0EWW1-F1
#
_cell.length_a   1.000
_cell.length_b   1.000
_cell.length_c   1.000
_cell.angle_alpha   90.00
_cell.angle_beta   90.00
_cell.angle_gamma   90.00
#
_symmetry.space_group_name_H-M   'P 1'
#
loop_
_entity.id
_entity.type
_entity.pdbx_description
1 polymer ?
#
loop_
_entity_poly.entity_id
_entity_poly.type
_entity_poly.pdbx_seq_one_letter_code
_entity_poly.pdbx_strand_id
1 'polypeptide(L)'
;AARALGVDPGNVASCCRGRQKRAGDYEFKLAPLAEDQHDRPGEEWRDVQLECGASRRVSNLGRVRTANGIITEGSEASSGYMRVSIKGKNHAVHRLVAQAFLPPLPSEKHTQVKHKDGDPANSRAENLAWVTPSENVQHSYDTNAERKSNAPKQSKPVLGRRHGSEEEW
;
A
#
# COMPACT_ATOMS: atom_id res chain seq x y z
N ALA A 1 8.71 23.23 -16.63
CA ALA A 1 8.33 23.64 -17.99
C ALA A 1 7.39 24.84 -17.97
N ALA A 2 6.09 24.67 -17.69
CA ALA A 2 5.08 25.74 -17.79
C ALA A 2 5.46 27.07 -17.12
N ARG A 3 5.80 27.03 -15.81
CA ARG A 3 6.24 28.22 -15.05
C ARG A 3 7.50 28.88 -15.64
N ALA A 4 8.46 28.09 -16.12
CA ALA A 4 9.71 28.61 -16.66
C ALA A 4 9.53 29.28 -18.03
N LEU A 5 8.55 28.81 -18.81
CA LEU A 5 8.26 29.31 -20.16
C LEU A 5 7.09 30.32 -20.18
N GLY A 6 6.52 30.64 -19.01
CA GLY A 6 5.38 31.57 -18.90
C GLY A 6 4.10 31.08 -19.60
N VAL A 7 3.94 29.77 -19.81
CA VAL A 7 2.78 29.19 -20.51
C VAL A 7 1.81 28.52 -19.54
N ASP A 8 0.54 28.41 -19.96
CA ASP A 8 -0.49 27.73 -19.18
C ASP A 8 -0.17 26.24 -18.96
N PRO A 9 -0.12 25.75 -17.71
CA PRO A 9 0.15 24.35 -17.40
C PRO A 9 -0.88 23.37 -18.00
N GLY A 10 -2.13 23.79 -18.17
CA GLY A 10 -3.18 23.00 -18.78
C GLY A 10 -2.92 22.75 -20.27
N ASN A 11 -2.50 23.78 -21.00
CA ASN A 11 -2.11 23.67 -22.42
C ASN A 11 -0.87 22.79 -22.60
N VAL A 12 0.12 22.89 -21.71
CA VAL A 12 1.28 21.98 -21.69
C VAL A 12 0.82 20.52 -21.54
N ALA A 13 -0.08 20.26 -20.59
CA ALA A 13 -0.61 18.93 -20.36
C ALA A 13 -1.48 18.43 -21.54
N SER A 14 -2.19 19.31 -22.23
CA SER A 14 -2.95 18.98 -23.46
C SER A 14 -2.03 18.61 -24.61
N CYS A 15 -0.89 19.28 -24.76
CA CYS A 15 0.15 18.93 -25.73
C CYS A 15 0.73 17.55 -25.46
N CYS A 16 1.13 17.27 -24.20
CA CYS A 16 1.64 15.95 -23.81
C CYS A 16 0.65 14.80 -24.03
N ARG A 17 -0.66 15.09 -24.03
CA ARG A 17 -1.74 14.12 -24.31
C ARG A 17 -2.14 14.07 -25.79
N GLY A 18 -1.47 14.81 -26.67
CA GLY A 18 -1.77 14.89 -28.10
C GLY A 18 -3.06 15.62 -28.46
N ARG A 19 -3.68 16.35 -27.52
CA ARG A 19 -4.93 17.11 -27.74
C ARG A 19 -4.69 18.47 -28.39
N GLN A 20 -3.50 19.01 -28.20
CA GLN A 20 -3.05 20.25 -28.83
C GLN A 20 -1.65 20.03 -29.41
N LYS A 21 -1.32 20.79 -30.45
CA LYS A 21 0.01 20.72 -31.07
C LYS A 21 1.04 21.57 -30.29
N ARG A 22 0.59 22.67 -29.67
CA ARG A 22 1.47 23.66 -29.00
C ARG A 22 0.77 24.35 -27.82
N ALA A 23 1.58 24.87 -26.89
CA ALA A 23 1.17 25.79 -25.84
C ALA A 23 2.06 27.04 -25.92
N GLY A 24 1.47 28.18 -26.32
CA GLY A 24 2.25 29.33 -26.78
C GLY A 24 3.02 28.98 -28.06
N ASP A 25 4.31 29.30 -28.06
CA ASP A 25 5.24 29.02 -29.17
C ASP A 25 5.99 27.69 -29.03
N TYR A 26 5.61 26.85 -28.06
CA TYR A 26 6.33 25.63 -27.70
C TYR A 26 5.47 24.37 -27.90
N GLU A 27 6.10 23.28 -28.35
CA GLU A 27 5.51 21.94 -28.38
C GLU A 27 6.00 21.12 -27.19
N PHE A 28 5.12 20.29 -26.62
CA PHE A 28 5.47 19.45 -25.47
C PHE A 28 5.13 17.99 -25.75
N LYS A 29 6.10 17.13 -25.47
CA LYS A 29 5.94 15.67 -25.40
C LYS A 29 6.45 15.18 -24.05
N LEU A 30 5.90 14.06 -23.59
CA LEU A 30 6.48 13.39 -22.43
C LEU A 30 7.89 12.93 -22.78
N ALA A 31 8.83 13.13 -21.85
CA ALA A 31 10.14 12.51 -21.96
C ALA A 31 9.98 10.98 -22.01
N PRO A 32 10.96 10.25 -22.59
CA PRO A 32 11.03 8.80 -22.41
C PRO A 32 10.88 8.48 -20.93
N LEU A 33 10.06 7.47 -20.63
CA LEU A 33 9.91 7.01 -19.27
C LEU A 33 11.29 6.52 -18.79
N ALA A 34 11.67 6.87 -17.56
CA ALA A 34 12.92 6.42 -16.97
C ALA A 34 12.96 4.88 -16.88
N GLU A 35 14.14 4.28 -16.77
CA GLU A 35 14.31 2.82 -16.85
C GLU A 35 13.45 2.05 -15.84
N ASP A 36 13.18 2.63 -14.67
CA ASP A 36 12.32 2.11 -13.61
C ASP A 36 10.84 1.96 -14.02
N GLN A 37 10.44 2.60 -15.11
CA GLN A 37 9.10 2.57 -15.70
C GLN A 37 8.94 1.49 -16.78
N HIS A 38 9.96 0.66 -17.00
CA HIS A 38 9.84 -0.55 -17.80
C HIS A 38 9.43 -1.76 -16.94
N ASP A 39 8.88 -2.76 -17.62
CA ASP A 39 8.59 -4.06 -17.02
C ASP A 39 9.91 -4.75 -16.68
N ARG A 40 9.99 -5.30 -15.46
CA ARG A 40 11.17 -6.03 -15.00
C ARG A 40 11.11 -7.49 -15.50
N PRO A 41 12.26 -8.18 -15.68
CA PRO A 41 12.26 -9.59 -16.02
C PRO A 41 11.43 -10.42 -15.02
N GLY A 42 10.55 -11.29 -15.52
CA GLY A 42 9.66 -12.11 -14.68
C GLY A 42 8.52 -11.34 -14.00
N GLU A 43 8.34 -10.06 -14.34
CA GLU A 43 7.22 -9.29 -13.82
C GLU A 43 5.93 -9.58 -14.58
N GLU A 44 4.90 -9.92 -13.83
CA GLU A 44 3.56 -10.17 -14.34
C GLU A 44 2.62 -9.08 -13.83
N TRP A 45 1.75 -8.56 -14.70
CA TRP A 45 0.80 -7.50 -14.39
C TRP A 45 -0.64 -7.98 -14.50
N ARG A 46 -1.41 -7.91 -13.40
CA ARG A 46 -2.83 -8.27 -13.33
C ARG A 46 -3.70 -7.10 -12.94
N ASP A 47 -4.93 -7.08 -13.43
CA ASP A 47 -5.93 -6.07 -13.07
C ASP A 47 -6.60 -6.39 -11.74
N VAL A 48 -6.73 -5.38 -10.88
CA VAL A 48 -7.45 -5.45 -9.62
C VAL A 48 -8.63 -4.49 -9.68
N GLN A 49 -9.83 -5.02 -9.43
CA GLN A 49 -11.04 -4.23 -9.26
C GLN A 49 -11.17 -3.79 -7.80
N LEU A 50 -11.38 -2.50 -7.61
CA LEU A 50 -11.54 -1.88 -6.30
C LEU A 50 -13.01 -1.57 -6.05
N GLU A 51 -13.40 -1.58 -4.77
CA GLU A 51 -14.75 -1.23 -4.32
C GLU A 51 -15.23 0.14 -4.82
N CYS A 52 -14.31 1.09 -5.05
CA CYS A 52 -14.61 2.41 -5.60
C CYS A 52 -14.88 2.42 -7.12
N GLY A 53 -15.06 1.25 -7.73
CA GLY A 53 -15.27 1.05 -9.16
C GLY A 53 -14.08 1.47 -10.03
N ALA A 54 -12.89 1.60 -9.43
CA ALA A 54 -11.65 1.85 -10.16
C ALA A 54 -10.93 0.52 -10.39
N SER A 55 -10.27 0.38 -11.54
CA SER A 55 -9.31 -0.70 -11.78
C SER A 55 -7.88 -0.15 -11.78
N ARG A 56 -6.93 -0.96 -11.32
CA ARG A 56 -5.49 -0.70 -11.47
C ARG A 56 -4.77 -1.98 -11.82
N ARG A 57 -3.68 -1.86 -12.60
CA ARG A 57 -2.76 -2.97 -12.81
C ARG A 57 -1.74 -3.03 -11.68
N VAL A 58 -1.57 -4.22 -11.14
CA VAL A 58 -0.69 -4.53 -10.02
C VAL A 58 0.26 -5.63 -10.48
N SER A 59 1.52 -5.53 -10.07
CA SER A 59 2.59 -6.44 -10.44
C SER A 59 2.89 -7.43 -9.31
N ASN A 60 3.31 -8.63 -9.67
CA ASN A 60 3.78 -9.65 -8.71
C ASN A 60 5.01 -9.17 -7.91
N LEU A 61 5.72 -8.14 -8.38
CA LEU A 61 6.88 -7.56 -7.70
C LEU A 61 6.51 -6.42 -6.73
N GLY A 62 5.22 -6.18 -6.47
CA GLY A 62 4.79 -5.12 -5.56
C GLY A 62 4.71 -3.74 -6.20
N ARG A 63 4.59 -3.66 -7.53
CA ARG A 63 4.42 -2.38 -8.26
C ARG A 63 2.98 -2.15 -8.68
N VAL A 64 2.58 -0.90 -8.83
CA VAL A 64 1.24 -0.49 -9.27
C VAL A 64 1.36 0.49 -10.43
N ARG A 65 0.56 0.30 -11.48
CA ARG A 65 0.40 1.29 -12.55
C ARG A 65 -0.73 2.25 -12.18
N THR A 66 -0.40 3.54 -12.12
CA THR A 66 -1.36 4.62 -11.87
C THR A 66 -2.28 4.83 -13.07
N ALA A 67 -3.36 5.61 -12.91
CA ALA A 67 -4.24 5.98 -14.03
C ALA A 67 -3.53 6.71 -15.18
N ASN A 68 -2.42 7.37 -14.88
CA ASN A 68 -1.64 8.12 -15.87
C ASN A 68 -0.55 7.25 -16.53
N GLY A 69 -0.53 5.95 -16.26
CA GLY A 69 0.45 5.00 -16.83
C GLY A 69 1.79 4.93 -16.08
N ILE A 70 2.00 5.74 -15.05
CA ILE A 70 3.23 5.71 -14.24
C ILE A 70 3.26 4.45 -13.37
N ILE A 71 4.38 3.73 -13.38
CA ILE A 71 4.69 2.60 -12.50
C ILE A 71 5.26 3.14 -11.19
N THR A 72 4.77 2.65 -10.06
CA THR A 72 5.26 3.05 -8.73
C THR A 72 5.19 1.88 -7.75
N GLU A 73 6.12 1.85 -6.78
CA GLU A 73 6.06 0.96 -5.61
C GLU A 73 5.13 1.54 -4.51
N GLY A 74 4.62 2.76 -4.71
CA GLY A 74 3.83 3.51 -3.75
C GLY A 74 4.68 4.42 -2.88
N SER A 75 4.08 4.90 -1.79
CA SER A 75 4.78 5.65 -0.74
C SER A 75 4.67 4.93 0.58
N GLU A 76 5.71 5.03 1.40
CA GLU A 76 5.73 4.45 2.73
C GLU A 76 4.80 5.22 3.68
N ALA A 77 3.99 4.51 4.45
CA ALA A 77 3.23 5.06 5.56
C ALA A 77 4.11 5.15 6.82
N SER A 78 3.70 5.92 7.82
CA SER A 78 4.40 5.95 9.13
C SER A 78 4.45 4.60 9.84
N SER A 79 3.64 3.63 9.39
CA SER A 79 3.65 2.25 9.86
C SER A 79 4.61 1.33 9.07
N GLY A 80 5.37 1.86 8.09
CA GLY A 80 6.27 1.11 7.23
C GLY A 80 5.62 0.46 6.00
N TYR A 81 4.28 0.39 5.95
CA TYR A 81 3.58 -0.24 4.83
C TYR A 81 3.55 0.65 3.59
N MET A 82 3.83 0.07 2.43
CA MET A 82 3.66 0.73 1.13
C MET A 82 2.18 0.94 0.80
N ARG A 83 1.85 2.15 0.34
CA ARG A 83 0.49 2.55 -0.04
C ARG A 83 0.44 3.33 -1.34
N VAL A 84 -0.70 3.26 -2.01
CA VAL A 84 -1.04 4.07 -3.18
C VAL A 84 -2.37 4.79 -2.95
N SER A 85 -2.47 6.04 -3.41
CA SER A 85 -3.73 6.79 -3.39
C SER A 85 -4.49 6.59 -4.70
N ILE A 86 -5.69 6.03 -4.62
CA ILE A 86 -6.54 5.75 -5.77
C ILE A 86 -7.90 6.40 -5.50
N LYS A 87 -8.30 7.35 -6.36
CA LYS A 87 -9.52 8.16 -6.18
C LYS A 87 -9.64 8.77 -4.76
N GLY A 88 -8.52 9.23 -4.19
CA GLY A 88 -8.49 9.89 -2.88
C GLY A 88 -8.52 8.93 -1.67
N LYS A 89 -8.56 7.61 -1.88
CA LYS A 89 -8.44 6.61 -0.81
C LYS A 89 -7.06 5.95 -0.84
N ASN A 90 -6.51 5.71 0.34
CA ASN A 90 -5.25 5.00 0.49
C ASN A 90 -5.50 3.48 0.45
N HIS A 91 -4.76 2.78 -0.39
CA HIS A 91 -4.77 1.33 -0.50
C HIS A 91 -3.38 0.79 -0.20
N ALA A 92 -3.30 -0.24 0.65
CA ALA A 92 -2.03 -0.91 0.94
C ALA A 92 -1.62 -1.78 -0.24
N VAL A 93 -0.38 -1.64 -0.71
CA VAL A 93 0.12 -2.31 -1.92
C VAL A 93 0.09 -3.82 -1.75
N HIS A 94 0.58 -4.35 -0.63
CA HIS A 94 0.56 -5.78 -0.35
C HIS A 94 -0.84 -6.41 -0.44
N ARG A 95 -1.91 -5.69 -0.06
CA ARG A 95 -3.29 -6.22 -0.18
C ARG A 95 -3.74 -6.31 -1.63
N LEU A 96 -3.37 -5.31 -2.44
CA LEU A 96 -3.65 -5.31 -3.88
C LEU A 96 -2.90 -6.44 -4.58
N VAL A 97 -1.64 -6.67 -4.22
CA VAL A 97 -0.82 -7.76 -4.76
C VAL A 97 -1.40 -9.11 -4.34
N ALA A 98 -1.76 -9.26 -3.06
CA ALA A 98 -2.38 -10.49 -2.55
C ALA A 98 -3.68 -10.84 -3.30
N GLN A 99 -4.56 -9.85 -3.50
CA GLN A 99 -5.80 -10.03 -4.25
C GLN A 99 -5.56 -10.48 -5.71
N ALA A 100 -4.46 -10.03 -6.33
CA ALA A 100 -4.15 -10.35 -7.72
C ALA A 100 -3.43 -11.68 -7.92
N PHE A 101 -2.52 -12.05 -7.01
CA PHE A 101 -1.53 -13.11 -7.24
C PHE A 101 -1.60 -14.27 -6.26
N LEU A 102 -2.15 -14.08 -5.06
CA LEU A 102 -2.31 -15.21 -4.15
C LEU A 102 -3.50 -16.07 -4.59
N PRO A 103 -3.46 -17.38 -4.29
CA PRO A 103 -4.59 -18.25 -4.51
C PRO A 103 -5.83 -17.74 -3.74
N PRO A 104 -7.03 -18.24 -4.12
CA PRO A 104 -8.24 -18.00 -3.35
C PRO A 104 -8.04 -18.29 -1.87
N LEU A 105 -8.82 -17.60 -1.04
CA LEU A 105 -8.73 -17.72 0.42
C LEU A 105 -8.83 -19.19 0.85
N PRO A 106 -7.88 -19.72 1.63
CA PRO A 106 -7.94 -21.10 2.12
C PRO A 106 -9.18 -21.39 2.96
N SER A 107 -9.69 -20.37 3.66
CA SER A 107 -10.93 -20.39 4.43
C SER A 107 -11.40 -18.95 4.61
N GLU A 108 -12.70 -18.75 4.83
CA GLU A 108 -13.32 -17.44 5.12
C GLU A 108 -12.67 -16.69 6.30
N LYS A 109 -11.98 -17.41 7.19
CA LYS A 109 -11.25 -16.82 8.32
C LYS A 109 -9.97 -16.10 7.91
N HIS A 110 -9.41 -16.38 6.73
CA HIS A 110 -8.14 -15.83 6.26
C HIS A 110 -8.33 -14.44 5.66
N THR A 111 -8.68 -13.46 6.49
CA THR A 111 -9.06 -12.11 6.04
C THR A 111 -7.89 -11.13 5.98
N GLN A 112 -6.71 -11.51 6.46
CA GLN A 112 -5.54 -10.64 6.55
C GLN A 112 -4.39 -11.16 5.69
N VAL A 113 -3.45 -10.28 5.35
CA VAL A 113 -2.24 -10.61 4.60
C VAL A 113 -1.04 -10.37 5.50
N LYS A 114 -0.14 -11.34 5.60
CA LYS A 114 1.16 -11.18 6.27
C LYS A 114 2.31 -11.13 5.26
N HIS A 115 3.40 -10.51 5.70
CA HIS A 115 4.71 -10.55 5.07
C HIS A 115 5.51 -11.67 5.72
N LYS A 116 6.09 -12.59 4.92
CA LYS A 116 6.80 -13.78 5.43
C LYS A 116 8.14 -13.41 6.06
N ASP A 117 8.80 -12.40 5.52
CA ASP A 117 10.08 -11.85 6.02
C ASP A 117 9.92 -10.83 7.16
N GLY A 118 8.69 -10.40 7.46
CA GLY A 118 8.39 -9.37 8.46
C GLY A 118 8.65 -7.93 7.99
N ASP A 119 9.06 -7.71 6.74
CA ASP A 119 9.28 -6.37 6.18
C ASP A 119 7.99 -5.84 5.53
N PRO A 120 7.34 -4.80 6.11
CA PRO A 120 6.11 -4.22 5.55
C PRO A 120 6.32 -3.47 4.23
N ALA A 121 7.57 -3.18 3.84
CA ALA A 121 7.90 -2.56 2.57
C ALA A 121 7.96 -3.59 1.42
N ASN A 122 8.33 -4.84 1.71
CA ASN A 122 8.48 -5.90 0.70
C ASN A 122 7.14 -6.52 0.25
N SER A 123 6.43 -5.80 -0.63
CA SER A 123 5.10 -6.20 -1.13
C SER A 123 5.13 -7.23 -2.27
N ARG A 124 6.21 -8.00 -2.47
CA ARG A 124 6.29 -9.02 -3.54
C ARG A 124 5.33 -10.17 -3.27
N ALA A 125 4.62 -10.65 -4.29
CA ALA A 125 3.60 -11.70 -4.15
C ALA A 125 4.13 -12.98 -3.47
N GLU A 126 5.36 -13.38 -3.78
CA GLU A 126 6.03 -14.53 -3.18
C GLU A 126 6.28 -14.38 -1.66
N ASN A 127 6.42 -13.13 -1.19
CA ASN A 127 6.61 -12.77 0.21
C ASN A 127 5.28 -12.66 0.99
N LEU A 128 4.13 -12.76 0.32
CA LEU A 128 2.83 -12.58 0.95
C LEU A 128 2.13 -13.91 1.22
N ALA A 129 1.29 -13.93 2.25
CA ALA A 129 0.40 -15.05 2.54
C ALA A 129 -0.90 -14.58 3.20
N TRP A 130 -2.00 -15.24 2.87
CA TRP A 130 -3.26 -15.10 3.60
C TRP A 130 -3.12 -15.69 5.01
N VAL A 131 -3.64 -14.99 6.01
CA VAL A 131 -3.67 -15.41 7.41
C VAL A 131 -4.97 -15.04 8.09
N THR A 132 -5.32 -15.81 9.10
CA THR A 132 -6.38 -15.47 10.03
C THR A 132 -5.91 -14.37 11.01
N PRO A 133 -6.84 -13.59 11.58
CA PRO A 133 -6.49 -12.60 12.59
C PRO A 133 -5.75 -13.20 13.80
N SER A 134 -6.13 -14.41 14.24
CA SER A 134 -5.47 -15.11 15.35
C SER A 134 -4.02 -15.46 15.03
N GLU A 135 -3.76 -15.99 13.83
CA GLU A 135 -2.39 -16.32 13.40
C GLU A 135 -1.53 -15.07 13.27
N ASN A 136 -2.11 -13.97 12.77
CA ASN A 136 -1.37 -12.72 12.63
C ASN A 136 -1.01 -12.10 13.99
N VAL A 137 -1.94 -12.15 14.96
CA VAL A 137 -1.67 -11.72 16.33
C VAL A 137 -0.60 -12.59 16.98
N GLN A 138 -0.74 -13.93 16.87
CA GLN A 138 0.24 -14.86 17.43
C GLN A 138 1.63 -14.62 16.83
N HIS A 139 1.72 -14.54 15.50
CA HIS A 139 2.98 -14.24 14.81
C HIS A 139 3.59 -12.93 15.30
N SER A 140 2.79 -11.89 15.53
CA SER A 140 3.31 -10.64 16.09
C SER A 140 3.82 -10.80 17.54
N TYR A 141 3.27 -11.69 18.36
CA TYR A 141 3.84 -11.98 19.67
C TYR A 141 5.17 -12.73 19.55
N ASP A 142 5.30 -13.58 18.54
CA ASP A 142 6.49 -14.42 18.35
C ASP A 142 7.66 -13.64 17.74
N THR A 143 7.41 -12.68 16.84
CA THR A 143 8.46 -12.01 16.03
C THR A 143 8.71 -10.56 16.37
N ASN A 144 7.76 -9.84 16.98
CA ASN A 144 7.93 -8.42 17.29
C ASN A 144 8.51 -8.22 18.69
N ALA A 145 9.84 -8.21 18.80
CA ALA A 145 10.55 -7.95 20.05
C ALA A 145 10.23 -6.58 20.67
N GLU A 146 9.87 -5.60 19.84
CA GLU A 146 9.53 -4.22 20.26
C GLU A 146 8.03 -4.04 20.58
N ARG A 147 7.26 -5.14 20.68
CA ARG A 147 5.82 -5.08 20.92
C ARG A 147 5.54 -4.46 22.30
N LYS A 148 4.98 -3.26 22.30
CA LYS A 148 4.59 -2.52 23.52
C LYS A 148 3.11 -2.74 23.82
N SER A 149 2.80 -3.06 25.07
CA SER A 149 1.43 -3.04 25.57
C SER A 149 1.04 -1.63 25.97
N ASN A 150 -0.11 -1.15 25.50
CA ASN A 150 -0.72 0.07 26.02
C ASN A 150 -1.47 -0.17 27.33
N ALA A 151 -1.60 -1.43 27.80
CA ALA A 151 -2.33 -1.75 29.02
C ALA A 151 -1.84 -0.92 30.21
N PRO A 152 -0.52 -0.81 30.52
CA PRO A 152 -0.06 -0.01 31.65
C PRO A 152 -0.42 1.48 31.54
N LYS A 153 -0.50 2.03 30.33
CA LYS A 153 -0.89 3.44 30.09
C LYS A 153 -2.40 3.67 30.25
N GLN A 154 -3.21 2.65 29.99
CA GLN A 154 -4.68 2.73 29.94
C GLN A 154 -5.34 2.14 31.19
N SER A 155 -4.60 1.38 32.01
CA SER A 155 -5.09 0.76 33.24
C SER A 155 -4.69 1.58 34.46
N LYS A 156 -5.62 1.73 35.40
CA LYS A 156 -5.28 2.10 36.78
C LYS A 156 -5.06 0.83 37.60
N PRO A 157 -4.10 0.81 38.54
CA PRO A 157 -3.97 -0.31 39.46
C PRO A 157 -5.27 -0.48 40.24
N VAL A 158 -5.69 -1.73 40.42
CA VAL A 158 -6.88 -2.09 41.20
C VAL A 158 -6.43 -2.87 42.42
N LEU A 159 -6.85 -2.39 43.58
CA LEU A 159 -6.68 -3.07 44.84
C LEU A 159 -7.85 -4.03 45.06
N GLY A 160 -7.56 -5.24 45.52
CA GLY A 160 -8.54 -6.29 45.69
C GLY A 160 -8.33 -7.01 47.01
N ARG A 161 -9.37 -7.05 47.85
CA ARG A 161 -9.40 -7.82 49.09
C ARG A 161 -10.60 -8.74 49.14
N ARG A 162 -10.52 -9.82 49.92
CA ARG A 162 -11.61 -10.79 50.05
C ARG A 162 -12.82 -10.13 50.74
N HIS A 163 -14.04 -10.41 50.25
CA HIS A 163 -15.26 -9.89 50.87
C HIS A 163 -15.33 -10.30 52.35
N GLY A 164 -15.44 -9.32 53.25
CA GLY A 164 -15.46 -9.54 54.71
C GLY A 164 -14.08 -9.60 55.39
N SER A 165 -12.98 -9.37 54.66
CA SER A 165 -11.65 -9.22 55.27
C SER A 165 -11.47 -7.82 55.88
N GLU A 166 -10.76 -7.77 57.01
CA GLU A 166 -10.29 -6.52 57.66
C GLU A 166 -8.92 -6.06 57.15
N GLU A 167 -8.37 -6.74 56.14
CA GLU A 167 -7.11 -6.36 55.49
C GLU A 167 -7.21 -4.96 54.89
N GLU A 168 -6.14 -4.17 55.00
CA GLU A 168 -6.06 -2.87 54.33
C GLU A 168 -6.13 -3.03 52.80
N TRP A 169 -6.68 -2.01 52.12
CA TRP A 169 -6.92 -2.02 50.68
C TRP A 169 -5.62 -1.98 49.88
#